data_AF-A0A2G9H961-F1
#
_entry.id   AF-A0A2G9H961-F1
#
_cell.length_a   1.000
_cell.length_b   1.000
_cell.length_c   1.000
_cell.angle_alpha   90.00
_cell.angle_beta   90.00
_cell.angle_gamma   90.00
#
_symmetry.space_group_name_H-M   'P 1'
#
loop_
_entity.id
_entity.type
_entity.pdbx_description
1 polymer ?
#
loop_
_entity_poly.entity_id
_entity_poly.type
_entity_poly.pdbx_seq_one_letter_code
_entity_poly.pdbx_strand_id
1 'polypeptide(L)'
;MAVSTIHSPKSLNSTSPISTPPKTHQNHAIFHKPTSKRNHALKISCSSEEKTVVIGLAADSGCGKSTFMRRLTSVFGGGAEPPKGGNPDSNTLISDVTTVICLDDYHSLDRTGRKEKGVTALDPRANDFDLMYEQVRAIKEGIAVEKPIYNHVTGLIDPPELIKPPKILVIEGLHPM
;
A
#
# COMPACT_ATOMS: atom_id res chain seq x y z
N MET A 1 -48.37 -10.91 -21.90
CA MET A 1 -48.96 -12.26 -21.88
C MET A 1 -48.00 -13.18 -22.64
N ALA A 2 -47.15 -13.91 -21.93
CA ALA A 2 -46.22 -14.87 -22.51
C ALA A 2 -46.56 -16.26 -21.98
N VAL A 3 -46.71 -17.22 -22.90
CA VAL A 3 -46.91 -18.65 -22.65
C VAL A 3 -46.01 -19.35 -23.68
N SER A 4 -44.91 -19.97 -23.20
CA SER A 4 -44.65 -21.44 -23.20
C SER A 4 -44.78 -22.08 -24.59
N THR A 5 -43.85 -22.91 -25.09
CA THR A 5 -43.61 -24.26 -24.56
C THR A 5 -42.30 -24.89 -25.10
N ILE A 6 -41.71 -25.71 -24.25
CA ILE A 6 -40.53 -26.56 -24.36
C ILE A 6 -40.79 -27.77 -25.28
N HIS A 7 -39.80 -28.28 -26.03
CA HIS A 7 -39.47 -29.73 -26.07
C HIS A 7 -38.18 -30.03 -26.87
N SER A 8 -37.29 -30.80 -26.22
CA SER A 8 -36.15 -31.52 -26.80
C SER A 8 -36.63 -32.92 -27.26
N PRO A 9 -36.02 -33.62 -28.24
CA PRO A 9 -35.01 -34.63 -27.85
C PRO A 9 -33.95 -35.07 -28.90
N LYS A 10 -32.85 -35.63 -28.35
CA LYS A 10 -32.10 -36.87 -28.69
C LYS A 10 -31.47 -37.13 -30.09
N SER A 11 -30.13 -37.08 -30.09
CA SER A 11 -29.12 -38.11 -30.45
C SER A 11 -29.52 -39.39 -31.22
N LEU A 12 -28.79 -39.74 -32.29
CA LEU A 12 -27.77 -40.83 -32.34
C LEU A 12 -27.26 -41.13 -33.77
N ASN A 13 -25.94 -41.35 -33.85
CA ASN A 13 -25.03 -41.90 -34.88
C ASN A 13 -25.60 -42.85 -35.98
N SER A 14 -25.01 -42.80 -37.20
CA SER A 14 -24.30 -43.96 -37.82
C SER A 14 -23.61 -43.64 -39.18
N THR A 15 -22.29 -43.87 -39.21
CA THR A 15 -21.43 -44.52 -40.25
C THR A 15 -21.65 -44.35 -41.78
N SER A 16 -20.54 -43.93 -42.41
CA SER A 16 -20.13 -43.80 -43.83
C SER A 16 -19.99 -45.13 -44.63
N PRO A 17 -19.76 -45.16 -45.98
CA PRO A 17 -18.40 -44.95 -46.55
C PRO A 17 -18.23 -44.37 -48.01
N ILE A 18 -17.12 -43.62 -48.18
CA ILE A 18 -16.07 -43.66 -49.25
C ILE A 18 -16.39 -43.27 -50.73
N SER A 19 -15.85 -42.15 -51.22
CA SER A 19 -14.61 -42.07 -52.05
C SER A 19 -14.31 -40.63 -52.54
N THR A 20 -13.02 -40.27 -52.58
CA THR A 20 -12.43 -38.92 -52.79
C THR A 20 -12.04 -38.62 -54.24
N PRO A 21 -11.91 -37.32 -54.62
CA PRO A 21 -10.57 -36.80 -55.00
C PRO A 21 -10.35 -35.32 -54.59
N PRO A 22 -9.22 -34.68 -54.99
CA PRO A 22 -7.94 -34.56 -54.29
C PRO A 22 -7.80 -33.32 -53.37
N LYS A 23 -6.83 -33.39 -52.46
CA LYS A 23 -6.51 -32.38 -51.43
C LYS A 23 -5.88 -31.10 -52.02
N THR A 24 -6.46 -29.96 -51.71
CA THR A 24 -5.75 -28.67 -51.56
C THR A 24 -6.01 -28.19 -50.13
N HIS A 25 -4.96 -28.19 -49.30
CA HIS A 25 -5.05 -27.75 -47.91
C HIS A 25 -5.06 -26.21 -47.86
N GLN A 26 -6.22 -25.59 -47.67
CA GLN A 26 -6.32 -24.24 -47.12
C GLN A 26 -6.56 -24.34 -45.61
N ASN A 27 -5.51 -24.11 -44.82
CA ASN A 27 -5.63 -23.92 -43.38
C ASN A 27 -6.26 -22.54 -43.11
N HIS A 28 -7.56 -22.50 -42.84
CA HIS A 28 -8.16 -21.31 -42.22
C HIS A 28 -7.84 -21.31 -40.72
N ALA A 29 -6.75 -20.65 -40.36
CA ALA A 29 -6.46 -20.31 -38.98
C ALA A 29 -7.42 -19.20 -38.52
N ILE A 30 -8.32 -19.52 -37.59
CA ILE A 30 -9.14 -18.53 -36.89
C ILE A 30 -8.25 -17.84 -35.86
N PHE A 31 -7.70 -16.68 -36.22
CA PHE A 31 -6.99 -15.81 -35.29
C PHE A 31 -8.00 -15.10 -34.36
N HIS A 32 -8.15 -15.61 -33.14
CA HIS A 32 -8.71 -14.81 -32.05
C HIS A 32 -7.69 -13.74 -31.67
N LYS A 33 -7.97 -12.48 -32.02
CA LYS A 33 -7.23 -11.34 -31.45
C LYS A 33 -7.54 -11.26 -29.96
N PRO A 34 -6.56 -11.32 -29.05
CA PRO A 34 -6.81 -10.98 -27.66
C PRO A 34 -7.22 -9.50 -27.62
N THR A 35 -8.41 -9.23 -27.11
CA THR A 35 -8.82 -7.88 -26.76
C THR A 35 -7.83 -7.35 -25.74
N SER A 36 -7.03 -6.37 -26.16
CA SER A 36 -6.09 -5.64 -25.30
C SER A 36 -6.88 -5.08 -24.11
N LYS A 37 -6.71 -5.69 -22.93
CA LYS A 37 -7.12 -5.05 -21.69
C LYS A 37 -6.27 -3.81 -21.57
N ARG A 38 -6.87 -2.64 -21.81
CA ARG A 38 -6.27 -1.34 -21.48
C ARG A 38 -5.94 -1.35 -19.99
N ASN A 39 -4.70 -1.68 -19.65
CA ASN A 39 -4.11 -1.29 -18.38
C ASN A 39 -4.03 0.24 -18.42
N HIS A 40 -5.09 0.90 -17.98
CA HIS A 40 -4.98 2.29 -17.56
C HIS A 40 -4.09 2.30 -16.32
N ALA A 41 -2.78 2.32 -16.52
CA ALA A 41 -1.86 2.76 -15.49
C ALA A 41 -2.28 4.21 -15.19
N LEU A 42 -3.09 4.37 -14.14
CA LEU A 42 -3.45 5.68 -13.62
C LEU A 42 -2.15 6.32 -13.18
N LYS A 43 -1.59 7.18 -14.04
CA LYS A 43 -0.43 7.98 -13.72
C LYS A 43 -0.92 9.10 -12.80
N ILE A 44 -0.90 8.83 -11.50
CA ILE A 44 -1.15 9.85 -10.49
C ILE A 44 0.05 10.79 -10.54
N SER A 45 -0.10 11.95 -11.14
CA SER A 45 0.89 13.02 -11.09
C SER A 45 0.41 14.09 -10.12
N CYS A 46 1.13 14.28 -9.02
CA CYS A 46 0.93 15.46 -8.18
C CYS A 46 1.43 16.69 -8.97
N SER A 47 0.50 17.48 -9.49
CA SER A 47 0.79 18.70 -10.24
C SER A 47 0.58 19.91 -9.33
N SER A 48 1.67 20.41 -8.77
CA SER A 48 1.95 21.82 -8.45
C SER A 48 3.23 21.86 -7.62
N GLU A 49 4.17 22.77 -7.93
CA GLU A 49 5.36 23.19 -7.16
C GLU A 49 5.81 22.27 -6.02
N GLU A 50 7.01 21.66 -6.12
CA GLU A 50 7.72 20.77 -5.16
C GLU A 50 7.30 20.80 -3.66
N LYS A 51 6.04 20.50 -3.35
CA LYS A 51 5.49 20.52 -2.00
C LYS A 51 5.02 19.13 -1.65
N THR A 52 5.47 18.66 -0.50
CA THR A 52 5.12 17.35 0.05
C THR A 52 3.61 17.24 0.26
N VAL A 53 2.99 16.19 -0.29
CA VAL A 53 1.60 15.83 0.04
C VAL A 53 1.61 14.94 1.27
N VAL A 54 0.80 15.27 2.29
CA VAL A 54 0.69 14.48 3.52
C VAL A 54 -0.63 13.70 3.52
N ILE A 55 -0.55 12.39 3.77
CA ILE A 55 -1.69 11.47 3.87
C ILE A 55 -1.69 10.85 5.27
N GLY A 56 -2.81 10.92 5.98
CA GLY A 56 -2.99 10.22 7.26
C GLY A 56 -3.70 8.87 7.08
N LEU A 57 -3.17 7.81 7.70
CA LEU A 57 -3.77 6.48 7.74
C LEU A 57 -4.00 6.05 9.19
N ALA A 58 -5.25 6.14 9.65
CA ALA A 58 -5.64 5.62 10.96
C ALA A 58 -5.90 4.11 10.86
N ALA A 59 -5.14 3.30 11.59
CA ALA A 59 -5.34 1.86 11.65
C ALA A 59 -4.75 1.27 12.93
N ASP A 60 -5.49 0.34 13.55
CA ASP A 60 -4.99 -0.43 14.69
C ASP A 60 -4.09 -1.60 14.22
N SER A 61 -3.28 -2.09 15.15
CA SER A 61 -2.48 -3.30 14.99
C SER A 61 -3.37 -4.50 14.66
N GLY A 62 -2.92 -5.33 13.70
CA GLY A 62 -3.67 -6.52 13.26
C GLY A 62 -4.84 -6.25 12.31
N CYS A 63 -5.23 -5.00 12.04
CA CYS A 63 -6.34 -4.67 11.13
C CYS A 63 -5.96 -4.66 9.64
N GLY A 64 -4.76 -5.11 9.27
CA GLY A 64 -4.29 -5.14 7.88
C GLY A 64 -3.58 -3.87 7.40
N LYS A 65 -3.12 -3.01 8.33
CA LYS A 65 -2.34 -1.78 8.05
C LYS A 65 -1.21 -2.02 7.04
N SER A 66 -0.36 -3.02 7.28
CA SER A 66 0.75 -3.35 6.38
C SER A 66 0.29 -3.80 4.99
N THR A 67 -0.84 -4.51 4.89
CA THR A 67 -1.41 -4.92 3.60
C THR A 67 -1.94 -3.72 2.83
N PHE A 68 -2.63 -2.80 3.52
CA PHE A 68 -3.10 -1.56 2.95
C PHE A 68 -1.93 -0.70 2.45
N MET A 69 -0.91 -0.52 3.28
CA MET A 69 0.28 0.25 2.93
C MET A 69 1.03 -0.30 1.73
N ARG A 70 1.22 -1.62 1.63
CA ARG A 70 1.86 -2.24 0.45
C ARG A 70 1.09 -1.97 -0.84
N ARG A 71 -0.24 -1.96 -0.79
CA ARG A 71 -1.07 -1.63 -1.96
C ARG A 71 -0.96 -0.16 -2.32
N LEU A 72 -0.95 0.72 -1.31
CA LEU A 72 -0.81 2.16 -1.50
C LEU A 72 0.55 2.52 -2.10
N THR A 73 1.66 1.99 -1.57
CA THR A 73 3.01 2.24 -2.12
C THR A 73 3.21 1.62 -3.51
N SER A 74 2.59 0.46 -3.76
CA SER A 74 2.55 -0.14 -5.11
C SER A 74 1.85 0.72 -6.14
N VAL A 75 0.89 1.56 -5.75
CA VAL A 75 0.23 2.52 -6.64
C VAL A 75 1.11 3.75 -6.86
N PHE A 76 1.84 4.20 -5.84
CA PHE A 76 2.60 5.45 -5.91
C PHE A 76 3.95 5.32 -6.61
N GLY A 77 4.71 4.24 -6.45
CA GLY A 77 6.01 4.14 -7.13
C GLY A 77 6.88 2.91 -6.89
N GLY A 78 6.48 1.97 -6.04
CA GLY A 78 7.21 0.69 -5.91
C GLY A 78 7.30 0.16 -4.48
N GLY A 79 8.23 -0.77 -4.29
CA GLY A 79 8.49 -1.38 -2.98
C GLY A 79 9.15 -0.39 -2.03
N ALA A 80 8.51 -0.13 -0.89
CA ALA A 80 9.10 0.68 0.18
C ALA A 80 9.99 -0.20 1.06
N GLU A 81 11.20 0.27 1.35
CA GLU A 81 12.23 -0.45 2.11
C GLU A 81 12.64 0.37 3.35
N PRO A 82 13.11 -0.28 4.43
CA PRO A 82 13.72 0.42 5.56
C PRO A 82 14.93 1.27 5.14
N PRO A 83 15.27 2.34 5.89
CA PRO A 83 16.42 3.17 5.61
C PRO A 83 17.73 2.37 5.63
N LYS A 84 18.52 2.47 4.54
CA LYS A 84 19.77 1.73 4.38
C LYS A 84 20.84 2.28 5.33
N GLY A 85 21.43 1.39 6.13
CA GLY A 85 22.51 1.75 7.06
C GLY A 85 22.05 2.49 8.33
N GLY A 86 20.73 2.55 8.58
CA GLY A 86 20.15 3.09 9.80
C GLY A 86 19.93 2.02 10.88
N ASN A 87 19.14 2.37 11.90
CA ASN A 87 18.70 1.45 12.93
C ASN A 87 17.89 0.30 12.28
N PRO A 88 18.24 -0.99 12.51
CA PRO A 88 17.51 -2.13 11.94
C PRO A 88 16.05 -2.22 12.41
N ASP A 89 15.73 -1.60 13.54
CA ASP A 89 14.39 -1.56 14.12
C ASP A 89 13.63 -0.27 13.77
N SER A 90 14.11 0.50 12.79
CA SER A 90 13.39 1.67 12.26
C SER A 90 12.04 1.26 11.66
N ASN A 91 11.00 2.03 12.00
CA ASN A 91 9.65 1.84 11.48
C ASN A 91 9.41 2.57 10.15
N THR A 92 10.40 3.33 9.68
CA THR A 92 10.27 4.13 8.47
C THR A 92 10.40 3.25 7.23
N LEU A 93 9.51 3.44 6.25
CA LEU A 93 9.64 2.82 4.93
C LEU A 93 9.80 3.90 3.87
N ILE A 94 10.84 3.77 3.05
CA ILE A 94 11.23 4.75 2.04
C ILE A 94 11.10 4.11 0.65
N SER A 95 10.47 4.83 -0.26
CA SER A 95 10.44 4.56 -1.69
C SER A 95 10.94 5.79 -2.46
N ASP A 96 11.01 5.68 -3.78
CA ASP A 96 11.38 6.77 -4.68
C ASP A 96 10.46 8.00 -4.58
N VAL A 97 9.18 7.79 -4.25
CA VAL A 97 8.18 8.87 -4.16
C VAL A 97 7.58 9.05 -2.78
N THR A 98 7.49 7.98 -1.98
CA THR A 98 6.74 7.94 -0.72
C THR A 98 7.67 7.65 0.44
N THR A 99 7.51 8.38 1.53
CA THR A 99 8.03 7.97 2.85
C THR A 99 6.87 7.70 3.78
N VAL A 100 6.93 6.59 4.50
CA VAL A 100 5.94 6.17 5.49
C VAL A 100 6.57 6.29 6.87
N ILE A 101 5.89 7.01 7.77
CA ILE A 101 6.28 7.16 9.18
C ILE A 101 5.22 6.46 10.03
N CYS A 102 5.67 5.60 10.95
CA CYS A 102 4.82 5.05 11.99
C CYS A 102 4.67 6.07 13.12
N LEU A 103 3.45 6.34 13.56
CA LEU A 103 3.18 7.33 14.61
C LEU A 103 3.59 6.88 16.01
N ASP A 104 3.85 5.58 16.20
CA ASP A 104 4.40 5.06 17.45
C ASP A 104 5.80 5.66 17.74
N ASP A 105 6.52 6.12 16.71
CA ASP A 105 7.78 6.84 16.87
C ASP A 105 7.63 8.13 17.70
N TYR A 106 6.43 8.72 17.73
CA TYR A 106 6.09 9.89 18.53
C TYR A 106 5.51 9.52 19.92
N HIS A 107 5.75 8.31 20.42
CA HIS A 107 5.44 8.02 21.81
C HIS A 107 6.25 8.91 22.77
N SER A 108 5.55 9.56 23.70
CA SER A 108 6.18 10.31 24.80
C SER A 108 6.62 9.41 25.95
N LEU A 109 6.11 8.17 25.97
CA LEU A 109 6.39 7.16 26.98
C LEU A 109 6.74 5.83 26.32
N ASP A 110 7.86 5.27 26.74
CA ASP A 110 8.25 3.91 26.38
C ASP A 110 7.33 2.85 27.03
N ARG A 111 7.56 1.57 26.71
CA ARG A 111 6.72 0.47 27.20
C ARG A 111 6.67 0.40 28.73
N THR A 112 7.78 0.67 29.41
CA THR A 112 7.89 0.62 30.87
C THR A 112 7.22 1.85 31.48
N GLY A 113 7.48 3.04 30.94
CA GLY A 113 6.87 4.29 31.39
C GLY A 113 5.34 4.29 31.28
N ARG A 114 4.78 3.69 30.22
CA ARG A 114 3.33 3.49 30.10
C ARG A 114 2.78 2.57 31.20
N LYS A 115 3.49 1.48 31.50
CA LYS A 115 3.11 0.53 32.57
C LYS A 115 3.14 1.19 33.94
N GLU A 116 4.16 1.98 34.24
CA GLU A 116 4.30 2.70 35.52
C GLU A 116 3.21 3.75 35.71
N LYS A 117 2.83 4.46 34.64
CA LYS A 117 1.75 5.46 34.68
C LYS A 117 0.35 4.87 34.54
N GLY A 118 0.22 3.57 34.31
CA GLY A 118 -1.07 2.89 34.14
C GLY A 118 -1.84 3.36 32.90
N VAL A 119 -1.14 3.72 31.82
CA VAL A 119 -1.73 4.16 30.55
C VAL A 119 -1.37 3.19 29.42
N THR A 120 -2.18 3.18 28.36
CA THR A 120 -1.90 2.39 27.15
C THR A 120 -1.34 3.29 26.06
N ALA A 121 -0.87 2.69 24.95
CA ALA A 121 -0.44 3.44 23.77
C ALA A 121 -1.58 4.25 23.12
N LEU A 122 -2.84 3.83 23.33
CA LEU A 122 -4.03 4.52 22.84
C LEU A 122 -4.32 5.82 23.59
N ASP A 123 -3.78 5.97 24.80
CA ASP A 123 -3.98 7.16 25.61
C ASP A 123 -3.20 8.34 25.00
N PRO A 124 -3.83 9.49 24.74
CA PRO A 124 -3.15 10.68 24.24
C PRO A 124 -1.94 11.09 25.10
N ARG A 125 -1.96 10.82 26.41
CA ARG A 125 -0.85 11.15 27.32
C ARG A 125 0.42 10.35 27.07
N ALA A 126 0.35 9.26 26.29
CA ALA A 126 1.49 8.45 25.91
C ALA A 126 2.10 8.85 24.55
N ASN A 127 1.61 9.92 23.94
CA ASN A 127 2.02 10.41 22.62
C ASN A 127 2.41 11.89 22.71
N ASP A 128 3.42 12.28 21.93
CA ASP A 128 3.89 13.65 21.81
C ASP A 128 3.33 14.29 20.54
N PHE A 129 2.15 14.89 20.66
CA PHE A 129 1.46 15.52 19.54
C PHE A 129 2.12 16.83 19.10
N ASP A 130 2.82 17.51 20.00
CA ASP A 130 3.53 18.75 19.68
C ASP A 130 4.71 18.43 18.77
N LEU A 131 5.54 17.45 19.14
CA LEU A 131 6.65 16.99 18.31
C LEU A 131 6.16 16.42 16.96
N MET A 132 5.08 15.64 16.99
CA MET A 132 4.47 15.11 15.77
C MET A 132 4.02 16.24 14.83
N TYR A 133 3.33 17.25 15.36
CA TYR A 133 2.87 18.41 14.59
C TYR A 133 4.04 19.19 13.99
N GLU A 134 5.03 19.53 14.82
CA GLU A 134 6.21 20.29 14.40
C GLU A 134 6.95 19.59 13.25
N GLN A 135 7.19 18.29 13.38
CA GLN A 135 7.95 17.53 12.39
C GLN A 135 7.15 17.28 11.11
N VAL A 136 5.87 16.91 11.21
CA VAL A 136 5.01 16.73 10.02
C VAL A 136 4.87 18.04 9.25
N ARG A 137 4.71 19.17 9.96
CA ARG A 137 4.68 20.49 9.35
C ARG A 137 6.00 20.82 8.66
N ALA A 138 7.12 20.62 9.33
CA ALA A 138 8.45 20.87 8.76
C ALA A 138 8.68 20.05 7.47
N ILE A 139 8.35 18.75 7.49
CA ILE A 139 8.44 17.90 6.31
C ILE A 139 7.53 18.39 5.18
N LYS A 140 6.32 18.85 5.53
CA LYS A 140 5.38 19.42 4.55
C LYS A 140 5.92 20.69 3.89
N GLU A 141 6.66 21.49 4.65
CA GLU A 141 7.30 22.73 4.22
C GLU A 141 8.67 22.49 3.54
N GLY A 142 9.10 21.23 3.36
CA GLY A 142 10.35 20.89 2.69
C GLY A 142 11.59 20.91 3.59
N ILE A 143 11.41 20.80 4.90
CA ILE A 143 12.49 20.80 5.90
C ILE A 143 12.67 19.38 6.45
N ALA A 144 13.92 18.91 6.50
CA ALA A 144 14.27 17.61 7.07
C ALA A 144 14.22 17.65 8.61
N VAL A 145 13.94 16.51 9.24
CA VAL A 145 13.75 16.40 10.69
C VAL A 145 14.51 15.22 11.28
N GLU A 146 14.93 15.34 12.53
CA GLU A 146 15.47 14.24 13.33
C GLU A 146 14.30 13.58 14.07
N LYS A 147 13.75 12.51 13.48
CA LYS A 147 12.58 11.80 14.02
C LYS A 147 13.04 10.72 14.98
N PRO A 148 12.52 10.62 16.21
CA PRO A 148 12.77 9.48 17.10
C PRO A 148 12.38 8.14 16.48
N ILE A 149 12.84 7.04 17.07
CA ILE A 149 12.46 5.68 16.67
C ILE A 149 11.89 4.99 17.89
N TYR A 150 10.65 4.50 17.80
CA TYR A 150 10.12 3.60 18.81
C TYR A 150 10.42 2.16 18.43
N ASN A 151 11.35 1.54 19.15
CA ASN A 151 11.78 0.19 18.87
C ASN A 151 10.76 -0.82 19.40
N HIS A 152 10.04 -1.50 18.50
CA HIS A 152 9.01 -2.48 18.90
C HIS A 152 9.58 -3.73 19.58
N VAL A 153 10.87 -4.04 19.37
CA VAL A 153 11.55 -5.20 19.97
C VAL A 153 11.86 -4.91 21.44
N THR A 154 12.60 -3.83 21.70
CA THR A 154 13.02 -3.45 23.06
C THR A 154 11.91 -2.75 23.84
N GLY A 155 11.00 -2.07 23.14
CA GLY A 155 9.97 -1.22 23.73
C GLY A 155 10.49 0.14 24.21
N LEU A 156 11.67 0.56 23.75
CA LEU A 156 12.34 1.81 24.10
C LEU A 156 12.24 2.84 22.97
N ILE A 157 12.55 4.09 23.30
CA ILE A 157 12.71 5.18 22.33
C ILE A 157 14.21 5.29 22.01
N ASP A 158 14.58 4.86 20.81
CA ASP A 158 15.94 4.84 20.30
C ASP A 158 16.35 6.24 19.78
N PRO A 159 17.67 6.49 19.56
CA PRO A 159 18.15 7.72 18.95
C PRO A 159 17.46 8.03 17.61
N PRO A 160 17.30 9.31 17.27
CA PRO A 160 16.55 9.71 16.09
C PRO A 160 17.25 9.36 14.78
N GLU A 161 16.47 9.34 13.70
CA GLU A 161 16.92 9.23 12.32
C GLU A 161 16.50 10.46 11.50
N LEU A 162 17.36 10.83 10.56
CA LEU A 162 17.10 11.94 9.65
C LEU A 162 16.07 11.56 8.58
N ILE A 163 14.91 12.21 8.60
CA ILE A 163 13.87 12.09 7.59
C ILE A 163 13.94 13.27 6.62
N LYS A 164 14.15 12.96 5.34
CA LYS A 164 14.11 13.94 4.25
C LYS A 164 12.69 14.10 3.71
N PRO A 165 12.30 15.31 3.26
CA PRO A 165 10.99 15.53 2.68
C PRO A 165 10.73 14.67 1.43
N PRO A 166 9.69 13.82 1.41
CA PRO A 166 9.31 13.04 0.23
C PRO A 166 8.35 13.85 -0.66
N LYS A 167 8.01 13.31 -1.84
CA LYS A 167 6.86 13.84 -2.61
C LYS A 167 5.55 13.53 -1.91
N ILE A 168 5.43 12.32 -1.35
CA ILE A 168 4.28 11.87 -0.57
C ILE A 168 4.76 11.41 0.80
N LEU A 169 4.30 12.07 1.85
CA LEU A 169 4.47 11.61 3.22
C LEU A 169 3.20 10.88 3.64
N VAL A 170 3.33 9.66 4.13
CA VAL A 170 2.25 8.93 4.79
C VAL A 170 2.57 8.82 6.27
N ILE A 171 1.68 9.31 7.12
CA ILE A 171 1.74 9.09 8.57
C ILE A 171 0.70 8.02 8.92
N GLU A 172 1.13 6.94 9.54
CA GLU A 172 0.25 5.82 9.86
C GLU A 172 0.31 5.43 11.34
N GLY A 173 -0.83 5.10 11.93
CA GLY A 173 -0.90 4.63 13.30
C GLY A 173 -2.23 4.92 13.96
N LEU A 174 -2.21 5.06 15.27
CA LEU A 174 -3.40 5.18 16.10
C LEU A 174 -4.00 6.60 16.09
N HIS A 175 -3.17 7.64 15.96
CA HIS A 175 -3.60 9.04 16.14
C HIS A 175 -3.17 10.01 15.02
N PRO A 176 -3.43 9.73 13.72
CA PRO A 176 -3.13 10.68 12.65
C PRO A 176 -4.14 11.83 12.51
N MET A 177 -5.26 11.80 13.25
CA MET A 177 -6.38 12.76 13.16
C MET A 177 -7.03 13.02 14.52
#